data_AF-A0A0A0HZ76-F1
#
_entry.id   AF-A0A0A0HZ76-F1
#
_cell.length_a   1.000
_cell.length_b   1.000
_cell.length_c   1.000
_cell.angle_alpha   90.00
_cell.angle_beta   90.00
_cell.angle_gamma   90.00
#
_symmetry.space_group_name_H-M   'P 1'
#
loop_
_entity.id
_entity.type
_entity.pdbx_description
1 polymer ?
#
loop_
_entity_poly.entity_id
_entity_poly.type
_entity_poly.pdbx_seq_one_letter_code
_entity_poly.pdbx_strand_id
1 'polypeptide(L)'
;MGKDISPECVSLIRQALEDACADQERGIPGVTFLVANRDGKQIFAHAAGKRGKGVNEPMALDSMITGIACKQLVEQGKLSLDDAEQVEGICPELKDLKVVQKYGSFCGEEKGHYAEDAADPYCLRRHLTTLLNDGTSPKTGQQLLTKSTVDQMFENQIPHIPNFGRQDTHLNAKPDFVKNVPDFYPLNNNEPQGWGLSFMITSSVTCRSLKSGMWAGIANLFWWCDREHGIAGVISTQILPFGDVKLFGLWADVEKKVYDSLK
;
A
#
# COMPACT_ATOMS: atom_id res chain seq x y z
N MET A 1 22.79 5.11 -8.32
CA MET A 1 22.14 4.74 -9.59
C MET A 1 21.10 3.71 -9.25
N GLY A 2 19.85 3.99 -9.59
CA GLY A 2 18.71 3.13 -9.34
C GLY A 2 18.71 1.95 -10.29
N LYS A 3 18.26 0.81 -9.77
CA LYS A 3 18.13 -0.42 -10.56
C LYS A 3 17.02 -0.32 -11.60
N ASP A 4 17.07 -1.16 -12.61
CA ASP A 4 16.08 -1.23 -13.69
C ASP A 4 15.67 -2.69 -13.97
N ILE A 5 14.64 -2.89 -14.79
CA ILE A 5 14.21 -4.21 -15.27
C ILE A 5 14.39 -4.33 -16.79
N SER A 6 14.49 -5.56 -17.30
CA SER A 6 14.76 -5.75 -18.73
C SER A 6 13.51 -5.50 -19.60
N PRO A 7 13.66 -5.10 -20.88
CA PRO A 7 12.52 -4.92 -21.80
C PRO A 7 11.65 -6.17 -21.97
N GLU A 8 12.26 -7.35 -21.87
CA GLU A 8 11.56 -8.63 -21.89
C GLU A 8 10.70 -8.78 -20.64
N CYS A 9 11.20 -8.42 -19.46
CA CYS A 9 10.43 -8.43 -18.23
C CYS A 9 9.28 -7.41 -18.25
N VAL A 10 9.51 -6.18 -18.74
CA VAL A 10 8.44 -5.20 -18.98
C VAL A 10 7.32 -5.78 -19.86
N SER A 11 7.69 -6.53 -20.90
CA SER A 11 6.73 -7.17 -21.81
C SER A 11 5.96 -8.30 -21.12
N LEU A 12 6.63 -9.15 -20.35
CA LEU A 12 6.03 -10.25 -19.59
C LEU A 12 5.07 -9.75 -18.48
N ILE A 13 5.45 -8.71 -17.74
CA ILE A 13 4.59 -8.08 -16.72
C ILE A 13 3.35 -7.50 -17.40
N ARG A 14 3.50 -6.76 -18.50
CA ARG A 14 2.37 -6.20 -19.25
C ARG A 14 1.40 -7.30 -19.69
N GLN A 15 1.90 -8.38 -20.28
CA GLN A 15 1.06 -9.50 -20.72
C GLN A 15 0.28 -10.12 -19.54
N ALA A 16 0.93 -10.34 -18.40
CA ALA A 16 0.27 -10.90 -17.21
C ALA A 16 -0.88 -10.02 -16.69
N LEU A 17 -0.74 -8.69 -16.74
CA LEU A 17 -1.79 -7.74 -16.36
C LEU A 17 -2.98 -7.77 -17.34
N GLU A 18 -2.71 -7.84 -18.65
CA GLU A 18 -3.76 -7.94 -19.68
C GLU A 18 -4.50 -9.28 -19.60
N ASP A 19 -3.78 -10.40 -19.49
CA ASP A 19 -4.35 -11.74 -19.40
C ASP A 19 -5.27 -11.88 -18.17
N ALA A 20 -4.87 -11.30 -17.03
CA ALA A 20 -5.69 -11.28 -15.82
C ALA A 20 -7.00 -10.46 -15.98
N CYS A 21 -7.02 -9.51 -16.92
CA CYS A 21 -8.18 -8.66 -17.23
C CYS A 21 -8.99 -9.11 -18.46
N ALA A 22 -8.54 -10.15 -19.18
CA ALA A 22 -9.18 -10.59 -20.43
C ALA A 22 -10.62 -11.09 -20.23
N ASP A 23 -10.90 -11.78 -19.12
CA ASP A 23 -12.26 -12.16 -18.72
C ASP A 23 -12.86 -11.08 -17.80
N GLN A 24 -13.69 -10.21 -18.36
CA GLN A 24 -14.33 -9.10 -17.63
C GLN A 24 -15.47 -9.54 -16.69
N GLU A 25 -15.90 -10.80 -16.74
CA GLU A 25 -16.99 -11.33 -15.91
C GLU A 25 -16.48 -12.15 -14.72
N ARG A 26 -15.37 -12.86 -14.90
CA ARG A 26 -14.77 -13.74 -13.87
C ARG A 26 -13.36 -13.35 -13.48
N GLY A 27 -12.62 -12.62 -14.31
CA GLY A 27 -11.26 -12.17 -14.05
C GLY A 27 -11.21 -10.91 -13.18
N ILE A 28 -10.12 -10.17 -13.28
CA ILE A 28 -9.94 -8.87 -12.63
C ILE A 28 -10.54 -7.81 -13.56
N PRO A 29 -11.57 -7.04 -13.17
CA PRO A 29 -12.19 -6.07 -14.08
C PRO A 29 -11.19 -5.04 -14.61
N GLY A 30 -10.31 -4.54 -13.75
CA GLY A 30 -9.15 -3.75 -14.14
C GLY A 30 -8.17 -3.60 -12.99
N VAL A 31 -6.91 -3.33 -13.35
CA VAL A 31 -5.78 -3.24 -12.43
C VAL A 31 -4.80 -2.17 -12.90
N THR A 32 -4.13 -1.50 -11.97
CA THR A 32 -2.91 -0.74 -12.25
C THR A 32 -1.72 -1.39 -11.58
N PHE A 33 -0.56 -1.30 -12.22
CA PHE A 33 0.72 -1.71 -11.65
C PHE A 33 1.80 -0.70 -11.99
N LEU A 34 2.52 -0.25 -10.96
CA LEU A 34 3.59 0.74 -11.07
C LEU A 34 4.77 0.31 -10.22
N VAL A 35 5.98 0.44 -10.77
CA VAL A 35 7.24 0.28 -10.03
C VAL A 35 8.15 1.46 -10.34
N ALA A 36 8.74 2.03 -9.31
CA ALA A 36 9.73 3.09 -9.41
C ALA A 36 11.00 2.75 -8.64
N ASN A 37 12.14 3.22 -9.15
CA ASN A 37 13.44 3.04 -8.51
C ASN A 37 13.84 4.27 -7.67
N ARG A 38 14.97 4.15 -6.97
CA ARG A 38 15.54 5.20 -6.13
C ARG A 38 15.83 6.51 -6.89
N ASP A 39 16.15 6.47 -8.18
CA ASP A 39 16.35 7.71 -8.96
C ASP A 39 15.01 8.44 -9.27
N GLY A 40 13.88 7.91 -8.77
CA GLY A 40 12.54 8.43 -9.05
C GLY A 40 11.99 7.99 -10.41
N LYS A 41 12.75 7.23 -11.20
CA LYS A 41 12.34 6.73 -12.51
C LYS A 41 11.21 5.72 -12.34
N GLN A 42 10.16 5.85 -13.15
CA GLN A 42 9.17 4.80 -13.35
C GLN A 42 9.81 3.73 -14.25
N ILE A 43 10.20 2.61 -13.65
CA ILE A 43 10.79 1.46 -14.39
C ILE A 43 9.68 0.56 -14.96
N PHE A 44 8.50 0.59 -14.35
CA PHE A 44 7.28 0.03 -14.92
C PHE A 44 6.07 0.91 -14.58
N ALA A 45 5.14 1.07 -15.52
CA ALA A 45 3.79 1.57 -15.26
C ALA A 45 2.85 1.04 -16.34
N HIS A 46 1.74 0.41 -15.94
CA HIS A 46 0.69 -0.06 -16.85
C HIS A 46 -0.66 -0.12 -16.15
N ALA A 47 -1.73 0.08 -16.90
CA ALA A 47 -3.10 -0.16 -16.47
C ALA A 47 -3.77 -1.08 -17.49
N ALA A 48 -4.49 -2.09 -17.01
CA ALA A 48 -5.16 -3.09 -17.83
C ALA A 48 -6.63 -3.22 -17.43
N GLY A 49 -7.45 -3.67 -18.37
CA GLY A 49 -8.90 -3.82 -18.17
C GLY A 49 -9.66 -2.49 -18.10
N LYS A 50 -10.78 -2.51 -17.37
CA LYS A 50 -11.80 -1.46 -17.32
C LYS A 50 -12.00 -0.93 -15.90
N ARG A 51 -12.51 0.30 -15.81
CA ARG A 51 -12.76 1.00 -14.53
C ARG A 51 -13.77 0.30 -13.63
N GLY A 52 -14.70 -0.47 -14.18
CA GLY A 52 -15.71 -1.21 -13.41
C GLY A 52 -16.53 -2.18 -14.25
N LYS A 53 -17.23 -3.11 -13.59
CA LYS A 53 -18.08 -4.10 -14.26
C LYS A 53 -19.21 -3.41 -15.03
N GLY A 54 -19.40 -3.79 -16.29
CA GLY A 54 -20.41 -3.20 -17.18
C GLY A 54 -20.07 -1.80 -17.71
N VAL A 55 -18.97 -1.20 -17.28
CA VAL A 55 -18.48 0.11 -17.76
C VAL A 55 -17.45 -0.15 -18.87
N ASN A 56 -17.52 0.58 -19.99
CA ASN A 56 -16.57 0.44 -21.11
C ASN A 56 -15.37 1.42 -21.06
N GLU A 57 -15.23 2.15 -19.96
CA GLU A 57 -14.10 3.04 -19.70
C GLU A 57 -12.86 2.24 -19.30
N PRO A 58 -11.69 2.47 -19.91
CA PRO A 58 -10.45 1.77 -19.56
C PRO A 58 -9.98 2.16 -18.15
N MET A 59 -9.21 1.27 -17.51
CA MET A 59 -8.55 1.60 -16.24
C MET A 59 -7.43 2.65 -16.46
N ALA A 60 -7.26 3.58 -15.52
CA ALA A 60 -6.27 4.66 -15.58
C ALA A 60 -5.32 4.64 -14.36
N LEU A 61 -4.17 5.32 -14.48
CA LEU A 61 -3.07 5.32 -13.50
C LEU A 61 -3.21 6.35 -12.36
N ASP A 62 -4.40 6.91 -12.13
CA ASP A 62 -4.64 8.18 -11.42
C ASP A 62 -5.49 8.04 -10.13
N SER A 63 -5.52 6.87 -9.47
CA SER A 63 -6.28 6.65 -8.21
C SER A 63 -5.45 6.33 -6.93
N MET A 64 -5.49 7.22 -5.92
CA MET A 64 -5.17 7.14 -4.44
C MET A 64 -3.77 7.59 -3.90
N ILE A 65 -3.72 8.35 -2.77
CA ILE A 65 -3.37 7.90 -1.37
C ILE A 65 -3.32 9.02 -0.29
N THR A 66 -3.79 8.73 0.93
CA THR A 66 -3.85 9.63 2.12
C THR A 66 -2.63 9.63 3.07
N GLY A 67 -1.93 8.51 3.24
CA GLY A 67 -1.10 8.26 4.44
C GLY A 67 0.13 9.16 4.66
N ILE A 68 0.79 9.62 3.60
CA ILE A 68 2.06 10.38 3.74
C ILE A 68 1.81 11.85 4.11
N ALA A 69 0.62 12.39 3.81
CA ALA A 69 0.22 13.72 4.26
C ALA A 69 0.27 13.82 5.80
N CYS A 70 -0.16 12.78 6.52
CA CYS A 70 -0.12 12.74 7.97
C CYS A 70 1.31 12.85 8.53
N LYS A 71 2.29 12.12 7.95
CA LYS A 71 3.69 12.21 8.40
C LYS A 71 4.35 13.56 8.07
N GLN A 72 3.97 14.19 6.96
CA GLN A 72 4.42 15.55 6.63
C GLN A 72 3.91 16.59 7.63
N LEU A 73 2.70 16.42 8.16
CA LEU A 73 2.17 17.30 9.22
C LEU A 73 2.92 17.10 10.54
N VAL A 74 3.41 15.88 10.83
CA VAL A 74 4.21 15.61 12.04
C VAL A 74 5.54 16.36 12.03
N GLU A 75 6.32 16.26 10.96
CA GLU A 75 7.60 17.00 10.89
C GLU A 75 7.43 18.52 10.83
N GLN A 76 6.27 19.01 10.35
CA GLN A 76 5.91 20.43 10.42
C GLN A 76 5.51 20.90 11.84
N GLY A 77 5.49 20.01 12.85
CA GLY A 77 5.00 20.30 14.19
C GLY A 77 3.49 20.59 14.25
N LYS A 78 2.76 20.27 13.18
CA LYS A 78 1.30 20.49 13.04
C LYS A 78 0.48 19.27 13.47
N LEU A 79 1.14 18.12 13.55
CA LEU A 79 0.60 16.87 14.05
C LEU A 79 1.64 16.27 15.02
N SER A 80 1.21 15.48 15.97
CA SER A 80 2.03 14.67 16.88
C SER A 80 1.60 13.22 16.71
N LEU A 81 2.53 12.28 16.89
CA LEU A 81 2.24 10.86 16.74
C LEU A 81 1.49 10.28 17.95
N ASP A 82 1.67 10.92 19.11
CA ASP A 82 1.28 10.41 20.42
C ASP A 82 0.53 11.49 21.23
N ASP A 83 -0.38 12.22 20.58
CA ASP A 83 -1.20 13.28 21.19
C ASP A 83 -2.70 13.04 20.92
N ALA A 84 -3.37 12.45 21.91
CA ALA A 84 -4.80 12.16 21.84
C ALA A 84 -5.64 13.44 21.80
N GLU A 85 -5.28 14.49 22.56
CA GLU A 85 -6.02 15.75 22.60
C GLU A 85 -5.98 16.47 21.23
N GLN A 86 -4.86 16.38 20.53
CA GLN A 86 -4.72 16.92 19.19
C GLN A 86 -5.47 16.08 18.13
N VAL A 87 -5.44 14.75 18.21
CA VAL A 87 -6.26 13.87 17.36
C VAL A 87 -7.75 14.19 17.52
N GLU A 88 -8.20 14.33 18.77
CA GLU A 88 -9.55 14.73 19.13
C GLU A 88 -9.88 16.19 18.73
N GLY A 89 -8.90 17.08 18.64
CA GLY A 89 -9.06 18.44 18.14
C GLY A 89 -9.17 18.53 16.61
N ILE A 90 -8.54 17.59 15.89
CA ILE A 90 -8.53 17.52 14.42
C ILE A 90 -9.73 16.75 13.87
N CYS A 91 -10.16 15.69 14.56
CA CYS A 91 -11.32 14.87 14.21
C CYS A 91 -12.22 14.74 15.45
N PRO A 92 -13.03 15.76 15.78
CA PRO A 92 -13.86 15.79 16.98
C PRO A 92 -14.89 14.65 17.04
N GLU A 93 -15.24 14.05 15.90
CA GLU A 93 -16.07 12.84 15.81
C GLU A 93 -15.44 11.64 16.56
N LEU A 94 -14.11 11.63 16.76
CA LEU A 94 -13.42 10.60 17.54
C LEU A 94 -13.63 10.76 19.06
N LYS A 95 -13.97 11.96 19.55
CA LYS A 95 -14.28 12.19 20.99
C LYS A 95 -15.49 11.38 21.45
N ASP A 96 -16.48 11.23 20.56
CA ASP A 96 -17.75 10.58 20.85
C ASP A 96 -17.78 9.09 20.44
N LEU A 97 -16.65 8.52 19.98
CA LEU A 97 -16.54 7.10 19.66
C LEU A 97 -16.62 6.21 20.90
N LYS A 98 -17.83 5.73 21.19
CA LYS A 98 -18.07 4.77 22.26
C LYS A 98 -17.57 3.37 21.88
N VAL A 99 -16.68 2.81 22.70
CA VAL A 99 -16.28 1.40 22.62
C VAL A 99 -17.53 0.52 22.82
N VAL A 100 -17.87 -0.28 21.80
CA VAL A 100 -19.00 -1.20 21.86
C VAL A 100 -18.69 -2.34 22.84
N GLN A 101 -19.38 -2.34 23.99
CA GLN A 101 -19.44 -3.51 24.85
C GLN A 101 -20.45 -4.53 24.31
N LYS A 102 -20.41 -5.78 24.84
CA LYS A 102 -21.40 -6.83 24.52
C LYS A 102 -22.82 -6.25 24.59
N TYR A 103 -23.65 -6.61 23.58
CA TYR A 103 -25.04 -6.16 23.39
C TYR A 103 -25.20 -4.71 22.89
N GLY A 104 -24.58 -4.42 21.75
CA GLY A 104 -24.53 -3.06 21.19
C GLY A 104 -25.83 -2.54 20.55
N SER A 105 -26.00 -1.22 20.62
CA SER A 105 -26.74 -0.41 19.64
C SER A 105 -26.27 1.05 19.72
N PHE A 106 -26.05 1.72 18.59
CA PHE A 106 -26.00 3.18 18.45
C PHE A 106 -26.44 3.57 17.02
N CYS A 107 -26.81 4.84 16.81
CA CYS A 107 -27.65 5.30 15.70
C CYS A 107 -27.27 6.74 15.28
N GLY A 108 -27.43 7.13 14.00
CA GLY A 108 -27.43 8.54 13.56
C GLY A 108 -26.45 8.96 12.45
N GLU A 109 -26.79 10.04 11.73
CA GLU A 109 -26.27 10.50 10.43
C GLU A 109 -25.94 12.02 10.47
N GLU A 110 -25.24 12.71 9.54
CA GLU A 110 -24.77 12.40 8.16
C GLU A 110 -23.57 13.31 7.71
N LYS A 111 -22.89 12.95 6.61
CA LYS A 111 -22.09 13.78 5.64
C LYS A 111 -21.01 14.80 6.09
N GLY A 112 -19.82 14.66 5.50
CA GLY A 112 -18.80 15.71 5.32
C GLY A 112 -18.11 15.60 3.95
N HIS A 113 -17.73 16.72 3.33
CA HIS A 113 -17.13 16.77 1.98
C HIS A 113 -15.63 16.43 1.99
N TYR A 114 -15.18 15.62 1.03
CA TYR A 114 -13.77 15.23 0.88
C TYR A 114 -13.03 16.13 -0.13
N ALA A 115 -11.77 16.45 0.17
CA ALA A 115 -10.87 17.16 -0.75
C ALA A 115 -10.33 16.21 -1.83
N GLU A 116 -10.54 16.55 -3.11
CA GLU A 116 -10.33 15.62 -4.24
C GLU A 116 -8.86 15.52 -4.73
N ASP A 117 -7.98 16.46 -4.36
CA ASP A 117 -6.60 16.57 -4.91
C ASP A 117 -5.56 15.57 -4.34
N ALA A 118 -5.93 14.71 -3.39
CA ALA A 118 -5.00 13.80 -2.70
C ALA A 118 -4.82 12.41 -3.37
N ALA A 119 -5.56 12.12 -4.44
CA ALA A 119 -5.84 10.75 -4.86
C ALA A 119 -5.12 10.29 -6.14
N ASP A 120 -3.79 10.41 -6.23
CA ASP A 120 -3.01 10.03 -7.44
C ASP A 120 -1.80 9.08 -7.14
N PRO A 121 -1.63 7.92 -7.82
CA PRO A 121 -0.46 7.05 -7.79
C PRO A 121 0.85 7.72 -8.20
N TYR A 122 0.82 8.79 -9.02
CA TYR A 122 2.01 9.62 -9.21
C TYR A 122 2.40 10.36 -7.93
N CYS A 123 1.46 10.70 -7.04
CA CYS A 123 1.75 11.20 -5.70
C CYS A 123 2.24 10.07 -4.78
N LEU A 124 1.59 8.91 -4.74
CA LEU A 124 2.10 7.75 -3.99
C LEU A 124 3.54 7.39 -4.39
N ARG A 125 3.83 7.32 -5.70
CA ARG A 125 5.17 7.12 -6.22
C ARG A 125 6.16 8.14 -5.68
N ARG A 126 5.84 9.45 -5.71
CA ARG A 126 6.75 10.51 -5.18
C ARG A 126 7.07 10.27 -3.72
N HIS A 127 6.09 9.86 -2.92
CA HIS A 127 6.28 9.57 -1.51
C HIS A 127 7.13 8.31 -1.28
N LEU A 128 6.83 7.20 -1.98
CA LEU A 128 7.62 5.97 -1.90
C LEU A 128 9.06 6.20 -2.34
N THR A 129 9.30 6.91 -3.45
CA THR A 129 10.65 7.24 -3.89
C THR A 129 11.36 8.24 -2.98
N THR A 130 10.62 9.06 -2.22
CA THR A 130 11.19 9.87 -1.13
C THR A 130 11.67 8.97 0.04
N LEU A 131 10.91 7.93 0.41
CA LEU A 131 11.33 6.95 1.42
C LEU A 131 12.54 6.10 0.98
N LEU A 132 12.66 5.79 -0.32
CA LEU A 132 13.86 5.14 -0.89
C LEU A 132 15.13 6.02 -0.79
N ASN A 133 14.96 7.34 -0.65
CA ASN A 133 16.03 8.35 -0.58
C ASN A 133 16.11 9.02 0.78
N ASP A 134 15.86 8.25 1.85
CA ASP A 134 16.06 8.69 3.23
C ASP A 134 15.31 10.01 3.56
N GLY A 135 14.14 10.19 2.96
CA GLY A 135 13.27 11.35 3.16
C GLY A 135 13.49 12.50 2.19
N THR A 136 14.36 12.35 1.19
CA THR A 136 14.66 13.39 0.18
C THR A 136 13.99 13.07 -1.16
N SER A 137 13.32 14.05 -1.77
CA SER A 137 12.68 13.89 -3.08
C SER A 137 13.74 13.78 -4.20
N PRO A 138 13.83 12.65 -4.94
CA PRO A 138 14.83 12.50 -6.01
C PRO A 138 14.56 13.41 -7.22
N LYS A 139 13.34 13.96 -7.35
CA LYS A 139 12.97 14.90 -8.42
C LYS A 139 13.39 16.35 -8.12
N THR A 140 13.34 16.76 -6.86
CA THR A 140 13.49 18.18 -6.47
C THR A 140 14.66 18.46 -5.55
N GLY A 141 15.29 17.43 -4.97
CA GLY A 141 16.31 17.58 -3.94
C GLY A 141 15.77 18.06 -2.58
N GLN A 142 14.48 18.38 -2.48
CA GLN A 142 13.86 18.83 -1.23
C GLN A 142 13.79 17.69 -0.23
N GLN A 143 14.33 17.91 0.97
CA GLN A 143 14.10 17.03 2.11
C GLN A 143 12.68 17.24 2.65
N LEU A 144 11.92 16.14 2.73
CA LEU A 144 10.54 16.07 3.22
C LEU A 144 10.43 15.29 4.54
N LEU A 145 11.38 14.39 4.80
CA LEU A 145 11.61 13.71 6.08
C LEU A 145 13.11 13.69 6.37
N THR A 146 13.52 13.67 7.64
CA THR A 146 14.95 13.44 7.95
C THR A 146 15.33 11.97 7.77
N LYS A 147 16.61 11.68 7.47
CA LYS A 147 17.10 10.29 7.39
C LYS A 147 16.80 9.50 8.66
N SER A 148 16.99 10.12 9.83
CA SER A 148 16.71 9.49 11.13
C SER A 148 15.23 9.12 11.27
N THR A 149 14.32 10.02 10.87
CA THR A 149 12.87 9.74 10.84
C THR A 149 12.55 8.56 9.92
N VAL A 150 13.14 8.52 8.72
CA VAL A 150 12.92 7.42 7.77
C VAL A 150 13.57 6.11 8.25
N ASP A 151 14.70 6.15 8.95
CA ASP A 151 15.27 4.95 9.56
C ASP A 151 14.32 4.38 10.63
N GLN A 152 13.83 5.21 11.55
CA GLN A 152 12.85 4.82 12.58
C GLN A 152 11.54 4.28 11.98
N MET A 153 11.07 4.84 10.86
CA MET A 153 9.88 4.33 10.16
C MET A 153 10.04 2.86 9.73
N PHE A 154 11.26 2.41 9.46
CA PHE A 154 11.59 1.03 9.05
C PHE A 154 12.21 0.19 10.20
N GLU A 155 12.06 0.63 11.44
CA GLU A 155 12.36 -0.15 12.65
C GLU A 155 11.08 -0.77 13.22
N ASN A 156 11.15 -2.03 13.66
CA ASN A 156 10.00 -2.70 14.28
C ASN A 156 9.73 -2.13 15.68
N GLN A 157 8.63 -1.40 15.82
CA GLN A 157 8.18 -0.73 17.04
C GLN A 157 7.53 -1.70 18.04
N ILE A 158 7.16 -2.91 17.61
CA ILE A 158 6.52 -3.96 18.43
C ILE A 158 7.35 -5.26 18.45
N PRO A 159 8.64 -5.23 18.85
CA PRO A 159 9.50 -6.42 18.83
C PRO A 159 9.02 -7.53 19.78
N HIS A 160 8.18 -7.18 20.76
CA HIS A 160 7.53 -8.11 21.70
C HIS A 160 6.28 -8.81 21.10
N ILE A 161 5.79 -8.37 19.94
CA ILE A 161 4.71 -9.03 19.17
C ILE A 161 5.22 -9.29 17.74
N PRO A 162 6.23 -10.16 17.56
CA PRO A 162 6.95 -10.31 16.29
C PRO A 162 6.08 -10.86 15.14
N ASN A 163 4.90 -11.41 15.44
CA ASN A 163 3.96 -11.99 14.48
C ASN A 163 2.66 -11.19 14.36
N PHE A 164 2.66 -9.90 14.69
CA PHE A 164 1.46 -9.06 14.62
C PHE A 164 0.83 -9.03 13.21
N GLY A 165 1.66 -9.00 12.15
CA GLY A 165 1.18 -9.06 10.76
C GLY A 165 0.53 -10.39 10.33
N ARG A 166 0.76 -11.48 11.08
CA ARG A 166 0.26 -12.83 10.80
C ARG A 166 -1.12 -13.12 11.39
N GLN A 167 -1.81 -12.10 11.94
CA GLN A 167 -3.16 -12.30 12.47
C GLN A 167 -4.14 -12.58 11.33
N ASP A 168 -4.99 -13.58 11.54
CA ASP A 168 -6.05 -13.93 10.62
C ASP A 168 -7.18 -12.88 10.68
N THR A 169 -7.82 -12.63 9.55
CA THR A 169 -8.86 -11.59 9.44
C THR A 169 -10.20 -11.98 10.07
N HIS A 170 -10.24 -12.90 11.05
CA HIS A 170 -11.49 -13.45 11.57
C HIS A 170 -12.34 -12.45 12.38
N LEU A 171 -11.76 -11.32 12.80
CA LEU A 171 -12.42 -10.27 13.60
C LEU A 171 -12.78 -8.99 12.78
N ASN A 172 -13.08 -9.15 11.49
CA ASN A 172 -13.50 -8.01 10.65
C ASN A 172 -14.77 -7.34 11.19
N ALA A 173 -14.69 -6.03 11.50
CA ALA A 173 -15.81 -5.24 11.98
C ALA A 173 -17.01 -5.19 11.01
N LYS A 174 -16.77 -5.40 9.71
CA LYS A 174 -17.81 -5.65 8.69
C LYS A 174 -17.35 -6.79 7.76
N PRO A 175 -17.78 -8.05 8.00
CA PRO A 175 -17.36 -9.21 7.22
C PRO A 175 -17.63 -9.10 5.72
N ASP A 176 -18.69 -8.40 5.31
CA ASP A 176 -19.05 -8.25 3.88
C ASP A 176 -18.04 -7.44 3.06
N PHE A 177 -17.13 -6.69 3.71
CA PHE A 177 -16.09 -5.90 3.03
C PHE A 177 -14.73 -6.59 3.01
N VAL A 178 -14.54 -7.69 3.73
CA VAL A 178 -13.24 -8.37 3.86
C VAL A 178 -13.45 -9.89 3.95
N LYS A 179 -12.99 -10.62 2.93
CA LYS A 179 -13.00 -12.09 2.93
C LYS A 179 -12.09 -12.60 4.04
N ASN A 180 -12.48 -13.67 4.72
CA ASN A 180 -11.62 -14.27 5.75
C ASN A 180 -10.41 -14.98 5.12
N VAL A 181 -9.21 -14.45 5.36
CA VAL A 181 -7.92 -15.01 4.96
C VAL A 181 -7.15 -15.44 6.23
N PRO A 182 -6.79 -16.74 6.38
CA PRO A 182 -6.12 -17.25 7.60
C PRO A 182 -4.67 -16.81 7.79
N ASP A 183 -3.90 -16.67 6.71
CA ASP A 183 -2.58 -16.03 6.71
C ASP A 183 -2.55 -15.12 5.48
N PHE A 184 -2.57 -13.81 5.71
CA PHE A 184 -2.69 -12.83 4.65
C PHE A 184 -1.35 -12.60 3.92
N TYR A 185 -0.22 -12.80 4.62
CA TYR A 185 1.12 -12.57 4.11
C TYR A 185 1.99 -13.80 4.34
N PRO A 186 1.69 -14.96 3.73
CA PRO A 186 2.38 -16.20 4.05
C PRO A 186 3.87 -16.11 3.71
N LEU A 187 4.72 -16.45 4.68
CA LEU A 187 6.17 -16.59 4.52
C LEU A 187 6.63 -17.98 4.94
N ASN A 188 7.42 -18.63 4.09
CA ASN A 188 7.82 -20.03 4.19
C ASN A 188 8.55 -20.43 5.49
N ASN A 189 9.14 -19.47 6.21
CA ASN A 189 10.11 -19.71 7.29
C ASN A 189 9.64 -19.30 8.70
N ASN A 190 8.35 -18.96 8.90
CA ASN A 190 7.87 -18.31 10.14
C ASN A 190 8.62 -17.01 10.51
N GLU A 191 9.19 -16.32 9.52
CA GLU A 191 9.83 -15.02 9.69
C GLU A 191 8.87 -13.99 10.34
N PRO A 192 9.35 -13.19 11.32
CA PRO A 192 8.58 -12.12 11.95
C PRO A 192 7.99 -11.13 10.94
N GLN A 193 6.76 -10.70 11.22
CA GLN A 193 6.05 -9.63 10.51
C GLN A 193 5.80 -8.52 11.52
N GLY A 194 6.81 -7.65 11.64
CA GLY A 194 6.81 -6.53 12.57
C GLY A 194 6.03 -5.33 12.05
N TRP A 195 6.00 -4.26 12.83
CA TRP A 195 5.32 -3.03 12.47
C TRP A 195 6.23 -1.82 12.63
N GLY A 196 6.38 -1.07 11.55
CA GLY A 196 7.07 0.22 11.53
C GLY A 196 6.14 1.36 11.84
N LEU A 197 6.62 2.60 11.70
CA LEU A 197 5.75 3.76 11.87
C LEU A 197 4.92 4.00 10.59
N SER A 198 3.68 3.49 10.60
CA SER A 198 2.63 3.57 9.55
C SER A 198 2.48 2.36 8.61
N PHE A 199 3.28 1.31 8.74
CA PHE A 199 3.20 0.15 7.83
C PHE A 199 3.81 -1.13 8.45
N MET A 200 3.45 -2.28 7.90
CA MET A 200 4.06 -3.56 8.26
C MET A 200 5.48 -3.65 7.68
N ILE A 201 6.40 -4.24 8.44
CA ILE A 201 7.77 -4.55 8.00
C ILE A 201 7.87 -6.05 7.81
N THR A 202 8.16 -6.48 6.58
CA THR A 202 8.19 -7.91 6.21
C THR A 202 9.04 -8.16 4.96
N SER A 203 9.57 -9.38 4.87
CA SER A 203 10.06 -9.99 3.61
C SER A 203 8.88 -10.41 2.71
N SER A 204 9.17 -11.15 1.64
CA SER A 204 8.16 -11.83 0.84
C SER A 204 8.68 -13.10 0.18
N VAL A 205 7.78 -13.99 -0.23
CA VAL A 205 8.09 -15.12 -1.13
C VAL A 205 8.46 -14.70 -2.56
N THR A 206 8.35 -13.40 -2.86
CA THR A 206 8.67 -12.74 -4.14
C THR A 206 10.04 -12.05 -4.13
N CYS A 207 10.86 -12.31 -3.10
CA CYS A 207 12.22 -11.79 -2.93
C CYS A 207 12.36 -10.32 -2.49
N ARG A 208 11.33 -9.73 -1.86
CA ARG A 208 11.50 -8.47 -1.10
C ARG A 208 12.51 -8.64 0.03
N SER A 209 13.31 -7.62 0.27
CA SER A 209 14.21 -7.58 1.43
C SER A 209 13.48 -7.64 2.77
N LEU A 210 14.16 -8.20 3.78
CA LEU A 210 13.62 -8.44 5.13
C LEU A 210 13.02 -7.21 5.82
N LYS A 211 13.56 -6.01 5.52
CA LYS A 211 13.09 -4.73 6.06
C LYS A 211 12.23 -3.94 5.07
N SER A 212 11.53 -4.59 4.15
CA SER A 212 10.61 -3.88 3.25
C SER A 212 9.37 -3.41 4.00
N GLY A 213 9.05 -2.12 3.87
CA GLY A 213 7.82 -1.56 4.41
C GLY A 213 6.69 -1.76 3.41
N MET A 214 5.54 -2.26 3.85
CA MET A 214 4.38 -2.45 2.96
C MET A 214 3.05 -2.24 3.67
N TRP A 215 2.03 -1.83 2.93
CA TRP A 215 0.66 -1.75 3.44
C TRP A 215 -0.39 -1.98 2.36
N ALA A 216 -1.65 -2.10 2.81
CA ALA A 216 -2.79 -2.40 1.96
C ALA A 216 -3.95 -1.40 2.13
N GLY A 217 -4.72 -1.22 1.07
CA GLY A 217 -5.99 -0.50 1.05
C GLY A 217 -7.15 -1.45 0.75
N ILE A 218 -8.30 -1.20 1.38
CA ILE A 218 -9.46 -2.11 1.40
C ILE A 218 -10.01 -2.47 0.01
N ALA A 219 -9.89 -1.58 -0.99
CA ALA A 219 -10.28 -1.83 -2.37
C ALA A 219 -9.29 -2.75 -3.14
N ASN A 220 -8.65 -3.68 -2.43
CA ASN A 220 -7.56 -4.52 -2.93
C ASN A 220 -6.46 -3.69 -3.63
N LEU A 221 -5.81 -2.81 -2.85
CA LEU A 221 -4.61 -2.05 -3.23
C LEU A 221 -3.46 -2.46 -2.33
N PHE A 222 -2.26 -2.65 -2.90
CA PHE A 222 -1.04 -2.97 -2.14
C PHE A 222 0.10 -2.08 -2.61
N TRP A 223 0.91 -1.60 -1.67
CA TRP A 223 2.16 -0.93 -1.97
C TRP A 223 3.29 -1.46 -1.10
N TRP A 224 4.52 -1.42 -1.62
CA TRP A 224 5.72 -1.77 -0.87
C TRP A 224 6.87 -0.81 -1.19
N CYS A 225 7.81 -0.70 -0.25
CA CYS A 225 9.02 0.11 -0.34
C CYS A 225 10.21 -0.71 0.16
N ASP A 226 11.07 -1.13 -0.78
CA ASP A 226 12.29 -1.89 -0.50
C ASP A 226 13.51 -0.98 -0.60
N ARG A 227 13.96 -0.51 0.57
CA ARG A 227 15.11 0.41 0.69
C ARG A 227 16.46 -0.25 0.41
N GLU A 228 16.55 -1.58 0.36
CA GLU A 228 17.78 -2.31 0.08
C GLU A 228 17.93 -2.54 -1.43
N HIS A 229 16.91 -3.12 -2.09
CA HIS A 229 16.88 -3.22 -3.55
C HIS A 229 16.76 -1.85 -4.23
N GLY A 230 16.25 -0.84 -3.52
CA GLY A 230 16.12 0.52 -4.04
C GLY A 230 14.95 0.68 -5.01
N ILE A 231 13.87 -0.09 -4.81
CA ILE A 231 12.64 -0.03 -5.59
C ILE A 231 11.42 0.01 -4.68
N ALA A 232 10.35 0.60 -5.18
CA ALA A 232 9.05 0.63 -4.54
C ALA A 232 7.98 0.46 -5.61
N GLY A 233 6.85 -0.16 -5.23
CA GLY A 233 5.80 -0.46 -6.17
C GLY A 233 4.40 -0.41 -5.58
N VAL A 234 3.43 -0.42 -6.48
CA VAL A 234 2.01 -0.28 -6.21
C VAL A 234 1.27 -1.18 -7.18
N ILE A 235 0.36 -2.00 -6.67
CA ILE A 235 -0.70 -2.64 -7.45
C ILE A 235 -2.05 -2.17 -6.89
N SER A 236 -2.96 -1.72 -7.76
CA SER A 236 -4.28 -1.24 -7.31
C SER A 236 -5.41 -1.75 -8.18
N THR A 237 -6.56 -1.94 -7.54
CA THR A 237 -7.85 -2.21 -8.20
C THR A 237 -8.93 -1.36 -7.55
N GLN A 238 -10.18 -1.55 -7.95
CA GLN A 238 -11.37 -1.02 -7.27
C GLN A 238 -12.30 -2.17 -6.85
N ILE A 239 -11.71 -3.28 -6.39
CA ILE A 239 -12.43 -4.52 -6.08
C ILE A 239 -12.77 -4.57 -4.59
N LEU A 240 -14.02 -4.89 -4.28
CA LEU A 240 -14.49 -5.30 -2.95
C LEU A 240 -15.21 -6.65 -3.06
N PRO A 241 -15.22 -7.48 -2.00
CA PRO A 241 -14.49 -7.30 -0.74
C PRO A 241 -12.96 -7.43 -0.87
N PHE A 242 -12.24 -6.87 0.10
CA PHE A 242 -10.81 -7.11 0.32
C PHE A 242 -10.53 -8.62 0.46
N GLY A 243 -9.37 -9.09 0.02
CA GLY A 243 -9.08 -10.53 -0.01
C GLY A 243 -9.23 -11.16 -1.39
N ASP A 244 -8.99 -10.42 -2.48
CA ASP A 244 -9.14 -11.02 -3.81
C ASP A 244 -7.99 -11.94 -4.21
N VAL A 245 -8.28 -13.25 -4.17
CA VAL A 245 -7.32 -14.32 -4.49
C VAL A 245 -6.76 -14.26 -5.90
N LYS A 246 -7.47 -13.69 -6.88
CA LYS A 246 -6.94 -13.53 -8.24
C LYS A 246 -5.94 -12.40 -8.28
N LEU A 247 -6.23 -11.29 -7.61
CA LEU A 247 -5.26 -10.20 -7.45
C LEU A 247 -4.03 -10.66 -6.64
N PHE A 248 -4.20 -11.49 -5.62
CA PHE A 248 -3.05 -11.99 -4.82
C PHE A 248 -2.11 -12.84 -5.67
N GLY A 249 -2.65 -13.75 -6.50
CA GLY A 249 -1.88 -14.50 -7.47
C GLY A 249 -1.16 -13.59 -8.48
N LEU A 250 -1.87 -12.60 -9.04
CA LEU A 250 -1.31 -11.64 -9.97
C LEU A 250 -0.19 -10.80 -9.33
N TRP A 251 -0.43 -10.22 -8.14
CA TRP A 251 0.55 -9.41 -7.40
C TRP A 251 1.82 -10.20 -7.15
N ALA A 252 1.70 -11.43 -6.63
CA ALA A 252 2.86 -12.27 -6.37
C ALA A 252 3.67 -12.57 -7.64
N ASP A 253 2.98 -12.83 -8.76
CA ASP A 253 3.64 -13.11 -10.05
C ASP A 253 4.36 -11.88 -10.63
N VAL A 254 3.71 -10.72 -10.69
CA VAL A 254 4.33 -9.50 -11.25
C VAL A 254 5.41 -8.93 -10.34
N GLU A 255 5.24 -9.00 -9.02
CA GLU A 255 6.28 -8.60 -8.06
C GLU A 255 7.50 -9.50 -8.20
N LYS A 256 7.32 -10.83 -8.27
CA LYS A 256 8.45 -11.75 -8.48
C LYS A 256 9.18 -11.52 -9.80
N LYS A 257 8.45 -11.28 -10.91
CA LYS A 257 9.05 -10.93 -12.20
C LYS A 257 9.94 -9.67 -12.13
N VAL A 258 9.52 -8.66 -11.38
CA VAL A 258 10.30 -7.44 -11.15
C VAL A 258 11.61 -7.77 -10.42
N TYR A 259 11.54 -8.49 -9.29
CA TYR A 259 12.71 -8.85 -8.50
C TYR A 259 13.69 -9.78 -9.24
N ASP A 260 13.19 -10.79 -9.95
CA ASP A 260 14.00 -11.75 -10.72
C ASP A 260 14.73 -11.08 -11.92
N SER A 261 14.25 -9.93 -12.40
CA SER A 261 14.84 -9.19 -13.54
C SER A 261 15.71 -8.00 -13.11
N LEU A 262 15.76 -7.68 -11.82
CA LEU A 262 16.30 -6.42 -11.32
C LEU A 262 17.82 -6.34 -11.47
N LYS A 263 18.31 -5.28 -12.13
CA LYS A 263 19.74 -5.04 -12.44
C LYS A 263 20.18 -3.66 -11.98
#